data_AF-J9ZVH0-F1
#
_entry.id   AF-J9ZVH0-F1
#
_cell.length_a   1.000
_cell.length_b   1.000
_cell.length_c   1.000
_cell.angle_alpha   90.00
_cell.angle_beta   90.00
_cell.angle_gamma   90.00
#
_symmetry.space_group_name_H-M   'P 1'
#
loop_
_entity.id
_entity.type
_entity.pdbx_description
1 polymer ?
#
loop_
_entity_poly.entity_id
_entity_poly.type
_entity_poly.pdbx_seq_one_letter_code
_entity_poly.pdbx_strand_id
1 'polypeptide(L)'
;ATGVGWVYLYALVDRSGNHDLSQLRSLQDWFLKYELQTVPGVSEVSALGGMVKQYQVKVDPEKLRAFGIPLSHIQMAIQRGNQEVGASVVEMAEAEYMVRSTGYIQGIDDLGHIPLGVNADGVPLLLK
;
A
#
# COMPACT_ATOMS: atom_id res chain seq x y z
N ALA A 1 27.07 -4.20 9.08
CA ALA A 1 27.62 -5.37 8.39
C ALA A 1 27.07 -6.60 9.08
N THR A 2 26.22 -7.40 8.42
CA THR A 2 25.77 -8.68 8.96
C THR A 2 26.91 -9.70 8.83
N GLY A 3 27.04 -10.62 9.79
CA GLY A 3 28.20 -11.52 9.95
C GLY A 3 28.30 -12.67 8.94
N VAL A 4 27.70 -12.54 7.77
CA VAL A 4 27.68 -13.55 6.70
C VAL A 4 28.23 -12.91 5.42
N GLY A 5 29.24 -13.54 4.82
CA GLY A 5 30.02 -12.97 3.72
C GLY A 5 29.20 -12.63 2.48
N TRP A 6 29.58 -11.57 1.76
CA TRP A 6 28.96 -11.19 0.49
C TRP A 6 29.43 -12.15 -0.59
N VAL A 7 28.56 -13.04 -1.05
CA VAL A 7 28.91 -14.09 -2.03
C VAL A 7 28.67 -13.62 -3.47
N TYR A 8 27.56 -12.93 -3.73
CA TYR A 8 27.17 -12.55 -5.08
C TYR A 8 26.41 -11.23 -5.10
N LEU A 9 26.68 -10.39 -6.11
CA LEU A 9 26.00 -9.13 -6.36
C LEU A 9 25.47 -9.10 -7.79
N TYR A 10 24.27 -8.57 -7.96
CA TYR A 10 23.67 -8.33 -9.27
C TYR A 10 22.87 -7.02 -9.27
N ALA A 11 22.50 -6.56 -10.46
CA ALA A 11 21.63 -5.42 -10.66
C ALA A 11 20.52 -5.80 -11.63
N LEU A 12 19.31 -5.30 -11.34
CA LEU A 12 18.19 -5.39 -12.26
C LEU A 12 18.25 -4.19 -13.22
N VAL A 13 18.21 -4.48 -14.52
CA VAL A 13 18.29 -3.47 -15.58
C VAL A 13 17.25 -3.77 -16.63
N ASP A 14 16.37 -2.82 -16.89
CA ASP A 14 15.49 -2.84 -18.05
C ASP A 14 16.04 -1.89 -19.14
N ARG A 15 16.40 -2.45 -20.30
CA ARG A 15 16.88 -1.68 -21.46
C ARG A 15 15.76 -1.25 -22.40
N SER A 16 14.56 -1.80 -22.23
CA SER A 16 13.39 -1.45 -23.04
C SER A 16 12.72 -0.17 -22.58
N GLY A 17 12.92 0.22 -21.31
CA GLY A 17 12.31 1.41 -20.70
C GLY A 17 10.84 1.21 -20.32
N ASN A 18 10.36 -0.03 -20.28
CA ASN A 18 8.99 -0.38 -19.88
C ASN A 18 8.83 -0.45 -18.36
N HIS A 19 9.93 -0.54 -17.62
CA HIS A 19 9.95 -0.62 -16.17
C HIS A 19 10.71 0.53 -15.52
N ASP A 20 10.09 1.14 -14.52
CA ASP A 20 10.75 2.10 -13.64
C ASP A 20 11.51 1.41 -12.49
N LEU A 21 12.31 2.20 -11.76
CA LEU A 21 13.10 1.71 -10.63
C LEU A 21 12.22 1.14 -9.50
N SER A 22 10.97 1.57 -9.38
CA SER A 22 10.05 1.07 -8.35
C SER A 22 9.53 -0.31 -8.69
N GLN A 23 9.23 -0.56 -9.95
CA GLN A 23 8.80 -1.87 -10.45
C GLN A 23 9.95 -2.88 -10.37
N LEU A 24 11.18 -2.48 -10.75
CA LEU A 24 12.36 -3.34 -10.58
C LEU A 24 12.62 -3.65 -9.10
N ARG A 25 12.48 -2.66 -8.21
CA ARG A 25 12.62 -2.88 -6.77
C ARG A 25 11.52 -3.79 -6.21
N SER A 26 10.29 -3.66 -6.69
CA SER A 26 9.19 -4.56 -6.32
C SER A 26 9.47 -6.00 -6.78
N LEU A 27 9.98 -6.19 -8.00
CA LEU A 27 10.40 -7.51 -8.49
C LEU A 27 11.50 -8.13 -7.61
N GLN A 28 12.48 -7.32 -7.21
CA GLN A 28 13.53 -7.75 -6.29
C GLN A 28 12.95 -8.24 -4.96
N ASP A 29 12.12 -7.42 -4.32
CA ASP A 29 11.70 -7.64 -2.94
C ASP A 29 10.64 -8.75 -2.82
N TRP A 30 9.76 -8.88 -3.82
CA TRP A 30 8.58 -9.76 -3.76
C TRP A 30 8.68 -11.03 -4.59
N PHE A 31 9.72 -11.17 -5.42
CA PHE A 31 9.93 -12.38 -6.21
C PHE A 31 11.36 -12.90 -6.03
N LEU A 32 12.37 -12.17 -6.53
CA LEU A 32 13.75 -12.68 -6.58
C LEU A 32 14.34 -12.96 -5.21
N LYS A 33 14.07 -12.10 -4.22
CA LYS A 33 14.52 -12.31 -2.85
C LYS A 33 14.04 -13.66 -2.30
N TYR A 34 12.76 -13.98 -2.47
CA TYR A 34 12.19 -15.23 -1.96
C TYR A 34 12.79 -16.43 -2.69
N GLU A 35 12.85 -16.40 -4.03
CA GLU A 35 13.44 -17.49 -4.82
C GLU A 35 14.89 -17.76 -4.40
N LEU A 36 15.72 -16.71 -4.29
CA LEU A 36 17.13 -16.85 -3.93
C LEU A 36 17.35 -17.30 -2.49
N GLN A 37 16.47 -16.92 -1.56
CA GLN A 37 16.54 -17.39 -0.18
C GLN A 37 16.22 -18.89 -0.01
N THR A 38 15.59 -19.53 -1.00
CA THR A 38 15.36 -20.99 -0.96
C THR A 38 16.59 -21.81 -1.36
N VAL A 39 17.61 -21.19 -1.94
CA VAL A 39 18.82 -21.89 -2.39
C VAL A 39 19.62 -22.38 -1.18
N PRO A 40 19.99 -23.68 -1.11
CA PRO A 40 20.78 -24.21 -0.02
C PRO A 40 22.08 -23.43 0.21
N GLY A 41 22.33 -23.03 1.45
CA GLY A 41 23.51 -22.24 1.83
C GLY A 41 23.32 -20.73 1.75
N VAL A 42 22.18 -20.22 1.28
CA VAL A 42 21.86 -18.79 1.32
C VAL A 42 21.19 -18.44 2.65
N SER A 43 21.86 -17.62 3.46
CA SER A 43 21.29 -17.16 4.73
C SER A 43 20.41 -15.92 4.58
N GLU A 44 20.79 -15.00 3.69
CA GLU A 44 20.13 -13.71 3.52
C GLU A 44 20.30 -13.20 2.08
N VAL A 45 19.25 -12.58 1.55
CA VAL A 45 19.29 -11.82 0.30
C VAL A 45 18.81 -10.41 0.62
N SER A 46 19.68 -9.43 0.42
CA SER A 46 19.44 -8.03 0.77
C SER A 46 19.47 -7.15 -0.48
N ALA A 47 18.50 -6.25 -0.57
CA ALA A 47 18.40 -5.29 -1.67
C ALA A 47 19.25 -4.04 -1.38
N LEU A 48 19.98 -3.56 -2.38
CA LEU A 48 20.78 -2.34 -2.32
C LEU A 48 20.26 -1.33 -3.34
N GLY A 49 19.88 -0.14 -2.87
CA GLY A 49 19.33 0.93 -3.72
C GLY A 49 17.92 0.64 -4.26
N GLY A 50 17.55 1.29 -5.37
CA GLY A 50 16.20 1.26 -5.93
C GLY A 50 15.21 2.18 -5.20
N MET A 51 14.00 2.33 -5.76
CA MET A 51 12.92 3.12 -5.16
C MET A 51 11.81 2.20 -4.66
N VAL A 52 11.41 2.29 -3.40
CA VAL A 52 10.23 1.54 -2.93
C VAL A 52 8.99 2.29 -3.40
N LYS A 53 8.02 1.57 -4.01
CA LYS A 53 6.76 2.18 -4.43
C LYS A 53 6.04 2.79 -3.23
N GLN A 54 5.68 4.07 -3.34
CA GLN A 54 5.00 4.82 -2.30
C GLN A 54 3.86 5.64 -2.91
N TYR A 55 2.70 5.64 -2.24
CA TYR A 55 1.62 6.57 -2.54
C TYR A 55 1.78 7.82 -1.68
N GLN A 56 1.90 8.98 -2.31
CA GLN A 56 2.12 10.25 -1.62
C GLN A 56 0.88 11.13 -1.70
N VAL A 57 0.28 11.44 -0.56
CA VAL A 57 -0.82 12.39 -0.44
C VAL A 57 -0.23 13.77 -0.12
N LYS A 58 -0.22 14.67 -1.11
CA LYS A 58 0.23 16.06 -0.95
C LYS A 58 -0.98 16.94 -0.69
N VAL A 59 -1.06 17.49 0.51
CA VAL A 59 -2.18 18.33 0.94
C VAL A 59 -1.96 19.81 0.56
N ASP A 60 -3.05 20.50 0.27
CA ASP A 60 -3.08 21.95 0.07
C ASP A 60 -3.55 22.65 1.36
N PRO A 61 -2.68 23.42 2.05
CA PRO A 61 -3.03 24.09 3.30
C PRO A 61 -4.19 25.09 3.17
N GLU A 62 -4.37 25.72 2.01
CA GLU A 62 -5.45 26.69 1.80
C GLU A 62 -6.79 25.99 1.69
N LYS A 63 -6.85 24.84 1.00
CA LYS A 63 -8.06 23.99 0.98
C LYS A 63 -8.40 23.47 2.37
N LEU A 64 -7.42 22.98 3.12
CA LEU A 64 -7.64 22.51 4.49
C LEU A 64 -8.27 23.60 5.37
N ARG A 65 -7.76 24.84 5.25
CA ARG A 65 -8.31 26.00 5.97
C ARG A 65 -9.73 26.35 5.53
N ALA A 66 -9.99 26.37 4.22
CA ALA A 66 -11.30 26.70 3.66
C ALA A 66 -12.39 25.72 4.11
N PHE A 67 -12.05 24.44 4.26
CA PHE A 67 -12.96 23.41 4.77
C PHE A 67 -12.90 23.20 6.28
N GLY A 68 -12.01 23.91 7.00
CA GLY A 68 -11.83 23.74 8.45
C GLY A 68 -11.32 22.37 8.86
N ILE A 69 -10.57 21.68 7.99
CA ILE A 69 -10.11 20.30 8.20
C ILE A 69 -8.65 20.31 8.64
N PRO A 70 -8.31 19.77 9.83
CA PRO A 70 -6.93 19.64 10.25
C PRO A 70 -6.24 18.51 9.48
N LEU A 71 -4.91 18.60 9.33
CA LEU A 71 -4.10 17.56 8.69
C LEU A 71 -4.27 16.18 9.36
N SER A 72 -4.43 16.14 10.68
CA SER A 72 -4.67 14.91 11.43
C SER A 72 -5.93 14.17 10.99
N HIS A 73 -6.95 14.90 10.52
CA HIS A 73 -8.18 14.31 10.00
C HIS A 73 -7.94 13.55 8.70
N ILE A 74 -7.09 14.08 7.81
CA ILE A 74 -6.68 13.39 6.58
C ILE A 74 -5.96 12.08 6.92
N GLN A 75 -5.03 12.12 7.87
CA GLN A 75 -4.29 10.92 8.31
C GLN A 75 -5.24 9.86 8.87
N MET A 76 -6.18 10.27 9.74
CA MET A 76 -7.17 9.38 10.33
C MET A 76 -8.11 8.81 9.27
N ALA A 77 -8.56 9.61 8.30
CA ALA A 77 -9.42 9.17 7.21
C ALA A 77 -8.73 8.09 6.35
N ILE A 78 -7.46 8.29 6.01
CA ILE A 78 -6.66 7.31 5.26
C ILE A 78 -6.48 6.02 6.07
N GLN A 79 -6.15 6.12 7.37
CA GLN A 79 -5.98 4.96 8.23
C GLN A 79 -7.26 4.14 8.39
N ARG A 80 -8.42 4.80 8.49
CA ARG A 80 -9.72 4.11 8.62
C ARG A 80 -10.22 3.55 7.29
N GLY A 81 -9.93 4.25 6.18
CA GLY A 81 -10.29 3.84 4.83
C GLY A 81 -9.41 2.74 4.25
N ASN A 82 -8.38 2.29 4.97
CA ASN A 82 -7.47 1.21 4.56
C ASN A 82 -7.47 0.06 5.58
N GLN A 83 -8.65 -0.51 5.85
CA GLN A 83 -8.82 -1.59 6.82
C GLN A 83 -9.73 -2.67 6.29
N GLU A 84 -9.52 -3.88 6.81
CA GLU A 84 -10.38 -5.02 6.54
C GLU A 84 -10.89 -5.57 7.87
N VAL A 85 -12.20 -5.90 7.91
CA VAL A 85 -12.86 -6.39 9.12
C VAL A 85 -13.71 -7.62 8.77
N GLY A 86 -13.50 -8.69 9.52
CA GLY A 86 -14.38 -9.86 9.51
C GLY A 86 -15.62 -9.60 10.36
N ALA A 87 -16.81 -9.90 9.82
CA ALA A 87 -18.08 -9.56 10.44
C ALA A 87 -18.81 -10.74 11.11
N SER A 88 -18.21 -11.94 11.10
CA SER A 88 -18.77 -13.24 11.54
C SER A 88 -19.49 -14.02 10.43
N VAL A 89 -20.20 -15.09 10.79
CA VAL A 89 -20.97 -15.96 9.89
C VAL A 89 -22.47 -15.74 10.05
N VAL A 90 -23.22 -15.95 8.96
CA VAL A 90 -24.67 -16.04 8.96
C VAL A 90 -25.07 -17.47 8.63
N GLU A 91 -25.83 -18.12 9.51
CA GLU A 91 -26.37 -19.45 9.28
C GLU A 91 -27.68 -19.36 8.48
N MET A 92 -27.75 -20.06 7.35
CA MET A 92 -28.96 -20.13 6.52
C MET A 92 -29.04 -21.47 5.80
N ALA A 93 -30.18 -22.15 5.93
CA ALA A 93 -30.44 -23.46 5.33
C ALA A 93 -29.34 -24.50 5.63
N GLU A 94 -28.99 -24.66 6.91
CA GLU A 94 -27.95 -25.60 7.38
C GLU A 94 -26.53 -25.34 6.81
N ALA A 95 -26.29 -24.13 6.28
CA ALA A 95 -24.99 -23.69 5.80
C ALA A 95 -24.55 -22.38 6.49
N GLU A 96 -23.25 -22.25 6.74
CA GLU A 96 -22.64 -21.03 7.27
C GLU A 96 -22.04 -20.18 6.15
N TYR A 97 -22.45 -18.92 6.08
CA TYR A 97 -21.92 -17.93 5.13
C TYR A 97 -21.02 -16.94 5.85
N MET A 98 -19.74 -16.90 5.47
CA MET A 98 -18.80 -15.94 6.02
C MET A 98 -19.08 -14.53 5.50
N VAL A 99 -19.28 -13.59 6.42
CA VAL A 99 -19.44 -12.16 6.09
C VAL A 99 -18.09 -11.46 6.25
N ARG A 100 -17.59 -10.91 5.14
CA ARG A 100 -16.34 -10.15 5.09
C ARG A 100 -16.60 -8.81 4.42
N SER A 101 -16.07 -7.75 5.02
CA SER A 101 -15.97 -6.44 4.38
C SER A 101 -14.52 -6.23 3.92
N THR A 102 -14.33 -5.88 2.66
CA THR A 102 -13.02 -5.53 2.09
C THR A 102 -12.87 -4.01 2.02
N GLY A 103 -11.75 -3.47 2.49
CA GLY A 103 -11.50 -2.03 2.49
C GLY A 103 -10.03 -1.67 2.32
N TYR A 104 -9.24 -2.55 1.69
CA TYR A 104 -7.87 -2.20 1.33
C TYR A 104 -7.84 -1.29 0.11
N ILE A 105 -7.00 -0.28 0.20
CA ILE A 105 -6.68 0.62 -0.92
C ILE A 105 -5.85 -0.16 -1.94
N GLN A 106 -6.35 -0.29 -3.16
CA GLN A 106 -5.67 -0.97 -4.26
C GLN A 106 -4.90 0.01 -5.14
N GLY A 107 -5.37 1.27 -5.23
CA GLY A 107 -4.77 2.28 -6.09
C GLY A 107 -4.97 3.73 -5.65
N ILE A 108 -4.51 4.64 -6.52
CA ILE A 108 -4.62 6.09 -6.30
C ILE A 108 -6.08 6.54 -6.33
N ASP A 109 -6.90 5.91 -7.18
CA ASP A 109 -8.32 6.25 -7.27
C ASP A 109 -9.04 5.95 -5.95
N ASP A 110 -8.76 4.82 -5.31
CA ASP A 110 -9.34 4.47 -4.01
C ASP A 110 -8.97 5.51 -2.94
N LEU A 111 -7.69 5.94 -2.91
CA LEU A 111 -7.24 7.04 -2.03
C LEU A 111 -8.08 8.30 -2.27
N GLY A 112 -8.29 8.68 -3.53
CA GLY A 112 -9.05 9.87 -3.90
C GLY A 112 -10.53 9.82 -3.51
N HIS A 113 -11.11 8.63 -3.35
CA HIS A 113 -12.50 8.42 -2.95
C HIS A 113 -12.71 8.32 -1.44
N ILE A 114 -11.65 8.44 -0.63
CA ILE A 114 -11.77 8.44 0.83
C ILE A 114 -12.59 9.66 1.27
N PRO A 115 -13.72 9.44 1.97
CA PRO A 115 -14.55 10.53 2.45
C PRO A 115 -13.89 11.23 3.65
N LEU A 116 -13.85 12.55 3.59
CA LEU A 116 -13.37 13.44 4.65
C LEU A 116 -14.52 14.02 5.48
N GLY A 117 -15.77 13.81 5.08
CA GLY A 117 -16.95 14.32 5.76
C GLY A 117 -18.02 14.72 4.76
N VAL A 118 -19.01 15.46 5.25
CA VAL A 118 -20.12 15.97 4.45
C VAL A 118 -20.21 17.47 4.69
N ASN A 119 -20.41 18.25 3.63
CA ASN A 119 -20.62 19.69 3.75
C ASN A 119 -22.04 20.01 4.26
N ALA A 120 -22.33 21.30 4.47
CA ALA A 120 -23.65 21.75 4.95
C ALA A 120 -24.81 21.36 4.02
N ASP A 121 -24.54 21.16 2.73
CA ASP A 121 -25.52 20.82 1.69
C ASP A 121 -25.70 19.30 1.49
N GLY A 122 -25.06 18.47 2.31
CA GLY A 122 -25.16 17.00 2.20
C GLY A 122 -24.23 16.37 1.16
N VAL A 123 -23.35 17.14 0.52
CA VAL A 123 -22.38 16.65 -0.47
C VAL A 123 -21.14 16.11 0.24
N PRO A 124 -20.70 14.87 -0.06
CA PRO A 124 -19.49 14.31 0.53
C PRO A 124 -18.25 15.07 0.06
N LEU A 125 -17.40 15.44 0.99
CA LEU A 125 -16.06 15.92 0.69
C LEU A 125 -15.13 14.72 0.59
N LEU A 126 -14.44 14.58 -0.54
CA LEU A 126 -13.50 13.49 -0.80
C LEU A 126 -12.06 13.98 -0.71
N LEU A 127 -11.09 13.07 -0.68
CA LEU A 127 -9.67 13.42 -0.61
C LEU A 127 -9.13 14.11 -1.87
N LYS A 128 -9.77 13.90 -3.03
CA LYS A 128 -9.34 14.46 -4.32
C LYS A 128 -9.60 15.96 -4.50
#